data_AF-A0A522F7C7-F1
#
_entry.id   AF-A0A522F7C7-F1
#
_cell.length_a   1.000
_cell.length_b   1.000
_cell.length_c   1.000
_cell.angle_alpha   90.00
_cell.angle_beta   90.00
_cell.angle_gamma   90.00
#
_symmetry.space_group_name_H-M   'P 1'
#
loop_
_entity.id
_entity.type
_entity.pdbx_description
1 polymer ?
#
loop_
_entity_poly.entity_id
_entity_poly.type
_entity_poly.pdbx_seq_one_letter_code
_entity_poly.pdbx_strand_id
1 'polypeptide(L)'
;MKQFFILLITASTFASCTSSIHLQMLKPADVTLPQEIEKFTLVNRTKPAKKNQAWNIIEGVITGEGLFADREGADNCLGGLMQIMQRTPRYTINQTSVEYKGSGVEIFAPPLSWAEVEKLCQQNNSEAIIVLEAFDSDSRITGDSKQVQIKDKEGLPATVTEFYSHAQMEVKTGWRVYYPKEKRIVDEFRFSDFLTFDSKGTTPENATAALPNKRECIKKTGHQAGTTYGFRISPQWITVSRYFYTRGSDNMKVAGKKARQINDWKGAMEIWKKESLNSDKKIAWHANYNMAVACEREGNLDLALEWAKKSYDRGQKSAAAQYVNTLKFRISEQKKADEQMKTK
;
A
#
# COMPACT_ATOMS: atom_id res chain seq x y z
N MET A 1 2.04 -12.36 -38.91
CA MET A 1 2.03 -13.41 -37.88
C MET A 1 3.16 -13.13 -36.89
N LYS A 2 2.86 -12.52 -35.74
CA LYS A 2 3.84 -12.20 -34.70
C LYS A 2 3.81 -13.32 -33.65
N GLN A 3 4.90 -14.07 -33.52
CA GLN A 3 5.06 -15.12 -32.53
C GLN A 3 5.17 -14.49 -31.14
N PHE A 4 4.23 -14.83 -30.25
CA PHE A 4 4.33 -14.52 -28.82
C PHE A 4 5.29 -15.53 -28.18
N PHE A 5 6.43 -15.06 -27.70
CA PHE A 5 7.28 -15.81 -26.78
C PHE A 5 6.57 -15.87 -25.42
N ILE A 6 6.05 -17.05 -25.05
CA ILE A 6 5.59 -17.32 -23.69
C ILE A 6 6.84 -17.39 -22.81
N LEU A 7 7.07 -16.34 -22.03
CA LEU A 7 8.06 -16.34 -20.96
C LEU A 7 7.52 -17.25 -19.85
N LEU A 8 7.98 -18.51 -19.85
CA LEU A 8 7.72 -19.46 -18.77
C LEU A 8 8.42 -18.94 -17.51
N ILE A 9 7.68 -18.21 -16.66
CA ILE A 9 8.11 -17.88 -15.31
C ILE A 9 8.16 -19.21 -14.55
N THR A 10 9.35 -19.80 -14.50
CA THR A 10 9.67 -20.91 -13.61
C THR A 10 9.61 -20.38 -12.18
N ALA A 11 8.45 -20.51 -11.56
CA ALA A 11 8.29 -20.39 -10.12
C ALA A 11 9.19 -21.43 -9.46
N SER A 12 10.42 -21.04 -9.13
CA SER A 12 11.37 -21.89 -8.42
C SER A 12 10.79 -22.23 -7.06
N THR A 13 10.49 -23.51 -6.86
CA THR A 13 9.95 -24.12 -5.66
C THR A 13 10.98 -24.12 -4.53
N PHE A 14 11.15 -22.99 -3.84
CA PHE A 14 12.03 -22.84 -2.67
C PHE A 14 11.48 -23.46 -1.37
N ALA A 15 10.40 -24.24 -1.41
CA ALA A 15 9.58 -24.54 -0.23
C ALA A 15 10.22 -25.47 0.84
N SER A 16 11.42 -26.01 0.65
CA SER A 16 12.00 -27.02 1.58
C SER A 16 13.22 -26.56 2.39
N CYS A 17 13.92 -25.48 2.02
CA CYS A 17 15.21 -25.11 2.66
C CYS A 17 15.21 -23.76 3.40
N THR A 18 14.11 -23.02 3.36
CA THR A 18 13.99 -21.68 3.94
C THR A 18 12.82 -21.61 4.93
N SER A 19 12.91 -20.68 5.86
CA SER A 19 11.79 -20.22 6.68
C SER A 19 11.70 -18.70 6.61
N SER A 20 10.72 -18.10 7.27
CA SER A 20 10.51 -16.65 7.25
C SER A 20 10.26 -16.09 8.65
N ILE A 21 10.62 -14.83 8.83
CA ILE A 21 10.29 -13.98 9.98
C ILE A 21 9.55 -12.74 9.50
N HIS A 22 8.62 -12.26 10.33
CA HIS A 22 7.96 -10.97 10.16
C HIS A 22 8.68 -9.91 11.00
N LEU A 23 9.09 -8.81 10.36
CA LEU A 23 9.72 -7.66 11.01
C LEU A 23 8.77 -6.47 10.95
N GLN A 24 8.60 -5.78 12.07
CA GLN A 24 7.95 -4.46 12.11
C GLN A 24 8.99 -3.40 11.80
N MET A 25 8.70 -2.52 10.87
CA MET A 25 9.62 -1.46 10.49
C MET A 25 8.88 -0.19 10.08
N LEU A 26 9.45 0.96 10.43
CA LEU A 26 8.87 2.25 10.10
C LEU A 26 9.21 2.63 8.66
N LYS A 27 8.20 2.68 7.79
CA LYS A 27 8.34 3.21 6.43
C LYS A 27 8.14 4.72 6.46
N PRO A 28 9.05 5.54 5.90
CA PRO A 28 8.86 6.98 5.83
C PRO A 28 7.71 7.35 4.89
N ALA A 29 7.16 8.54 5.09
CA ALA A 29 6.28 9.18 4.13
C ALA A 29 7.06 9.57 2.86
N ASP A 30 6.39 9.62 1.71
CA ASP A 30 6.97 10.14 0.48
C ASP A 30 7.25 11.64 0.60
N VAL A 31 6.35 12.37 1.24
CA VAL A 31 6.45 13.81 1.50
C VAL A 31 6.86 14.06 2.95
N THR A 32 7.90 14.87 3.14
CA THR A 32 8.30 15.36 4.47
C THR A 32 7.54 16.65 4.79
N LEU A 33 6.69 16.58 5.81
CA LEU A 33 5.95 17.74 6.31
C LEU A 33 6.78 18.53 7.33
N PRO A 34 6.52 19.84 7.53
CA PRO A 34 7.12 20.62 8.62
C PRO A 34 7.09 19.92 9.98
N GLN A 35 8.18 20.02 10.73
CA GLN A 35 8.33 19.36 12.04
C GLN A 35 7.35 19.90 13.09
N GLU A 36 6.89 21.14 12.94
CA GLU A 36 5.90 21.76 13.83
C GLU A 36 4.47 21.24 13.64
N ILE A 37 4.19 20.48 12.59
CA ILE A 37 2.85 19.96 12.38
C ILE A 37 2.71 18.64 13.15
N GLU A 38 1.74 18.60 14.06
CA GLU A 38 1.41 17.39 14.81
C GLU A 38 -0.06 17.01 14.65
N LYS A 39 -0.92 18.02 14.45
CA LYS A 39 -2.36 17.86 14.34
C LYS A 39 -2.85 18.38 13.01
N PHE A 40 -3.72 17.58 12.38
CA PHE A 40 -4.40 17.95 11.15
C PHE A 40 -5.91 18.05 11.35
N THR A 41 -6.52 19.00 10.65
CA THR A 41 -7.94 18.96 10.32
C THR A 41 -8.13 18.39 8.93
N LEU A 42 -9.03 17.42 8.80
CA LEU A 42 -9.43 16.89 7.51
C LEU A 42 -10.60 17.70 6.94
N VAL A 43 -10.54 18.06 5.66
CA VAL A 43 -11.57 18.91 5.02
C VAL A 43 -12.04 18.26 3.73
N ASN A 44 -13.36 18.16 3.56
CA ASN A 44 -13.98 17.72 2.32
C ASN A 44 -14.42 18.92 1.48
N ARG A 45 -13.80 19.15 0.31
CA ARG A 45 -14.19 20.20 -0.66
C ARG A 45 -14.79 19.65 -1.94
N THR A 46 -15.21 18.38 -1.98
CA THR A 46 -15.78 17.78 -3.19
C THR A 46 -17.22 18.20 -3.46
N LYS A 47 -17.85 18.97 -2.56
CA LYS A 47 -19.24 19.43 -2.74
C LYS A 47 -19.32 20.78 -3.46
N PRO A 48 -20.18 20.92 -4.49
CA PRO A 48 -20.33 22.17 -5.22
C PRO A 48 -20.92 23.27 -4.34
N ALA A 49 -20.49 24.51 -4.56
CA ALA A 49 -21.20 25.68 -4.04
C ALA A 49 -22.59 25.78 -4.71
N LYS A 50 -23.65 25.98 -3.90
CA LYS A 50 -25.09 25.96 -4.29
C LYS A 50 -25.51 26.73 -5.57
N LYS A 51 -24.65 27.55 -6.18
CA LYS A 51 -24.95 28.36 -7.37
C LYS A 51 -24.91 27.61 -8.71
N ASN A 52 -24.36 26.39 -8.75
CA ASN A 52 -24.31 25.55 -9.96
C ASN A 52 -25.35 24.41 -9.95
N GLN A 53 -26.44 24.55 -9.20
CA GLN A 53 -27.53 23.57 -9.24
C GLN A 53 -28.05 23.36 -10.68
N ALA A 54 -28.15 24.41 -11.50
CA ALA A 54 -28.71 24.27 -12.85
C ALA A 54 -27.86 23.44 -13.84
N TRP A 55 -26.53 23.47 -13.75
CA TRP A 55 -25.66 22.71 -14.67
C TRP A 55 -25.37 21.28 -14.16
N ASN A 56 -25.20 21.10 -12.85
CA ASN A 56 -25.01 19.75 -12.26
C ASN A 56 -26.30 18.92 -12.26
N ILE A 57 -27.48 19.55 -12.38
CA ILE A 57 -28.75 18.85 -12.60
C ILE A 57 -28.81 18.28 -14.03
N ILE A 58 -28.15 18.87 -15.03
CA ILE A 58 -28.25 18.39 -16.42
C ILE A 58 -27.45 17.10 -16.63
N GLU A 59 -26.25 16.95 -16.04
CA GLU A 59 -25.55 15.66 -16.03
C GLU A 59 -26.14 14.65 -15.04
N GLY A 60 -26.63 15.12 -13.88
CA GLY A 60 -27.17 14.26 -12.82
C GLY A 60 -28.59 13.71 -13.08
N VAL A 61 -29.40 14.33 -13.94
CA VAL A 61 -30.78 13.90 -14.23
C VAL A 61 -30.85 12.69 -15.18
N ILE A 62 -29.76 12.37 -15.89
CA ILE A 62 -29.78 11.24 -16.85
C ILE A 62 -29.41 9.91 -16.18
N THR A 63 -28.65 9.90 -15.08
CA THR A 63 -28.20 8.64 -14.45
C THR A 63 -28.76 8.37 -13.05
N GLY A 64 -29.20 9.38 -12.29
CA GLY A 64 -29.81 9.22 -10.96
C GLY A 64 -28.90 8.67 -9.83
N GLU A 65 -27.86 7.90 -10.17
CA GLU A 65 -26.99 7.18 -9.26
C GLU A 65 -25.60 7.84 -9.07
N GLY A 66 -25.09 8.60 -10.05
CA GLY A 66 -23.72 9.13 -10.05
C GLY A 66 -23.40 10.10 -8.91
N LEU A 67 -24.19 11.16 -8.75
CA LEU A 67 -23.90 12.24 -7.79
C LEU A 67 -23.92 11.79 -6.32
N PHE A 68 -24.83 10.88 -5.97
CA PHE A 68 -24.88 10.30 -4.62
C PHE A 68 -23.75 9.30 -4.39
N ALA A 69 -23.39 8.51 -5.41
CA ALA A 69 -22.30 7.55 -5.31
C ALA A 69 -20.93 8.24 -5.18
N ASP A 70 -20.68 9.34 -5.90
CA ASP A 70 -19.43 10.10 -5.79
C ASP A 70 -19.27 10.76 -4.43
N ARG A 71 -20.36 11.28 -3.84
CA ARG A 71 -20.33 11.82 -2.49
C ARG A 71 -19.91 10.75 -1.48
N GLU A 72 -20.48 9.56 -1.57
CA GLU A 72 -20.11 8.46 -0.69
C GLU A 72 -18.72 7.91 -0.97
N GLY A 73 -18.29 7.93 -2.23
CA GLY A 73 -16.92 7.64 -2.63
C GLY A 73 -15.92 8.59 -1.96
N ALA A 74 -16.18 9.89 -2.02
CA ALA A 74 -15.37 10.92 -1.37
C ALA A 74 -15.33 10.74 0.16
N ASP A 75 -16.46 10.45 0.80
CA ASP A 75 -16.51 10.19 2.24
C ASP A 75 -15.71 8.92 2.61
N ASN A 76 -15.79 7.86 1.80
CA ASN A 76 -14.97 6.65 1.99
C ASN A 76 -13.48 6.91 1.73
N CYS A 77 -13.17 7.80 0.80
CA CYS A 77 -11.81 8.26 0.53
C CYS A 77 -11.20 8.98 1.73
N LEU A 78 -11.93 9.91 2.33
CA LEU A 78 -11.54 10.55 3.58
C LEU A 78 -11.40 9.53 4.72
N GLY A 79 -12.29 8.53 4.78
CA GLY A 79 -12.20 7.42 5.72
C GLY A 79 -10.92 6.59 5.57
N GLY A 80 -10.49 6.29 4.34
CA GLY A 80 -9.25 5.58 4.06
C GLY A 80 -8.01 6.36 4.50
N LEU A 81 -7.99 7.67 4.22
CA LEU A 81 -6.94 8.56 4.72
C LEU A 81 -6.91 8.57 6.24
N MET A 82 -8.07 8.74 6.88
CA MET A 82 -8.18 8.80 8.33
C MET A 82 -7.70 7.51 8.99
N GLN A 83 -8.01 6.34 8.41
CA GLN A 83 -7.51 5.05 8.90
C GLN A 83 -5.98 4.99 8.95
N ILE A 84 -5.31 5.51 7.92
CA ILE A 84 -3.84 5.53 7.87
C ILE A 84 -3.28 6.57 8.82
N MET A 85 -3.85 7.77 8.85
CA MET A 85 -3.42 8.84 9.75
C MET A 85 -3.61 8.49 11.23
N GLN A 86 -4.62 7.68 11.60
CA GLN A 86 -4.82 7.21 12.98
C GLN A 86 -3.78 6.17 13.42
N ARG A 87 -3.09 5.51 12.48
CA ARG A 87 -2.08 4.47 12.76
C ARG A 87 -0.65 5.01 12.71
N THR A 88 -0.45 6.22 12.17
CA THR A 88 0.89 6.81 12.12
C THR A 88 1.40 7.09 13.54
N PRO A 89 2.69 6.84 13.84
CA PRO A 89 3.26 7.25 15.11
C PRO A 89 3.51 8.77 15.20
N ARG A 90 3.29 9.54 14.12
CA ARG A 90 3.76 10.93 14.02
C ARG A 90 2.70 12.01 14.17
N TYR A 91 1.46 11.72 13.78
CA TYR A 91 0.43 12.75 13.63
C TYR A 91 -0.87 12.34 14.31
N THR A 92 -1.64 13.33 14.72
CA THR A 92 -3.03 13.19 15.14
C THR A 92 -3.93 13.85 14.10
N ILE A 93 -5.07 13.24 13.81
CA ILE A 93 -6.09 13.84 12.95
C ILE A 93 -7.39 14.00 13.74
N ASN A 94 -8.02 15.16 13.61
CA ASN A 94 -9.33 15.37 14.20
C ASN A 94 -10.35 14.42 13.56
N GLN A 95 -11.17 13.76 14.39
CA GLN A 95 -11.95 12.57 14.00
C GLN A 95 -13.06 12.82 12.98
N THR A 96 -13.43 14.08 12.71
CA THR A 96 -14.52 14.40 11.78
C THR A 96 -14.00 15.34 10.71
N SER A 97 -14.24 14.98 9.45
CA SER A 97 -13.97 15.87 8.32
C SER A 97 -14.91 17.07 8.39
N VAL A 98 -14.35 18.26 8.14
CA VAL A 98 -15.13 19.49 8.01
C VAL A 98 -15.57 19.62 6.56
N GLU A 99 -16.87 19.72 6.33
CA GLU A 99 -17.38 20.01 4.99
C GLU A 99 -17.12 21.48 4.63
N TYR A 100 -16.50 21.71 3.48
CA TYR A 100 -16.22 23.05 2.98
C TYR A 100 -16.57 23.14 1.49
N LYS A 101 -16.92 24.34 1.01
CA LYS A 101 -17.38 24.50 -0.38
C LYS A 101 -16.20 24.40 -1.35
N GLY A 102 -16.36 23.63 -2.41
CA GLY A 102 -15.41 23.56 -3.53
C GLY A 102 -16.10 23.59 -4.88
N SER A 103 -15.40 23.10 -5.90
CA SER A 103 -15.83 23.13 -7.31
C SER A 103 -16.94 22.12 -7.60
N GLY A 104 -16.93 20.97 -6.93
CA GLY A 104 -17.88 19.89 -7.16
C GLY A 104 -17.63 19.07 -8.43
N VAL A 105 -16.43 19.17 -9.02
CA VAL A 105 -15.98 18.49 -10.25
C VAL A 105 -14.51 18.07 -10.12
N GLU A 106 -13.97 17.31 -11.09
CA GLU A 106 -12.56 16.87 -11.18
C GLU A 106 -11.54 18.04 -11.15
N ILE A 107 -11.97 19.26 -11.49
CA ILE A 107 -11.13 20.46 -11.49
C ILE A 107 -10.95 20.98 -10.06
N PHE A 108 -9.70 21.13 -9.61
CA PHE A 108 -9.41 21.78 -8.32
C PHE A 108 -10.03 23.17 -8.27
N ALA A 109 -10.73 23.45 -7.18
CA ALA A 109 -11.04 24.82 -6.82
C ALA A 109 -9.74 25.62 -6.65
N PRO A 110 -9.77 26.96 -6.84
CA PRO A 110 -8.70 27.83 -6.37
C PRO A 110 -8.32 27.49 -4.91
N PRO A 111 -7.04 27.60 -4.55
CA PRO A 111 -6.59 27.40 -3.18
C PRO A 111 -7.47 28.18 -2.19
N LEU A 112 -7.72 27.60 -1.02
CA LEU A 112 -8.35 28.33 0.07
C LEU A 112 -7.52 29.56 0.41
N SER A 113 -8.19 30.66 0.76
CA SER A 113 -7.49 31.83 1.26
C SER A 113 -6.84 31.50 2.61
N TRP A 114 -5.70 32.14 2.92
CA TRP A 114 -5.02 31.92 4.20
C TRP A 114 -5.90 32.22 5.41
N ALA A 115 -6.80 33.21 5.30
CA ALA A 115 -7.77 33.51 6.36
C ALA A 115 -8.74 32.35 6.62
N GLU A 116 -9.20 31.64 5.57
CA GLU A 116 -10.05 30.46 5.72
C GLU A 116 -9.28 29.28 6.33
N VAL A 117 -8.04 29.06 5.88
CA VAL A 117 -7.15 28.01 6.42
C VAL A 117 -6.88 28.25 7.90
N GLU A 118 -6.50 29.48 8.27
CA GLU A 118 -6.24 29.90 9.65
C GLU A 118 -7.48 29.70 10.52
N LYS A 119 -8.66 30.10 10.03
CA LYS A 119 -9.93 29.89 10.73
C LYS A 119 -10.21 28.40 10.98
N LEU A 120 -10.04 27.55 9.96
CA LEU A 120 -10.26 26.11 10.09
C LEU A 120 -9.28 25.46 11.08
N CYS A 121 -8.02 25.88 11.07
CA CYS A 121 -7.01 25.42 12.02
C CYS A 121 -7.36 25.83 13.46
N GLN A 122 -7.70 27.10 13.68
CA GLN A 122 -8.09 27.63 15.00
C GLN A 122 -9.33 26.94 15.56
N GLN A 123 -10.38 26.78 14.75
CA GLN A 123 -11.64 26.16 15.17
C GLN A 123 -11.50 24.68 15.56
N ASN A 124 -10.46 24.01 15.06
CA ASN A 124 -10.25 22.58 15.24
C ASN A 124 -8.96 22.25 16.02
N ASN A 125 -8.25 23.25 16.54
CA ASN A 125 -7.00 23.07 17.29
C ASN A 125 -5.96 22.21 16.52
N SER A 126 -5.64 22.62 15.29
CA SER A 126 -4.65 21.97 14.43
C SER A 126 -3.66 22.95 13.83
N GLU A 127 -2.48 22.47 13.44
CA GLU A 127 -1.45 23.33 12.83
C GLU A 127 -1.54 23.35 11.31
N ALA A 128 -2.24 22.40 10.70
CA ALA A 128 -2.41 22.28 9.25
C ALA A 128 -3.75 21.63 8.89
N ILE A 129 -4.17 21.80 7.64
CA ILE A 129 -5.34 21.11 7.10
C ILE A 129 -4.95 20.22 5.91
N ILE A 130 -5.59 19.06 5.82
CA ILE A 130 -5.54 18.16 4.66
C ILE A 130 -6.90 18.28 3.97
N VAL A 131 -6.90 18.59 2.69
CA VAL A 131 -8.11 18.89 1.94
C VAL A 131 -8.25 17.94 0.76
N LEU A 132 -9.38 17.23 0.67
CA LEU A 132 -9.80 16.56 -0.56
C LEU A 132 -10.47 17.60 -1.46
N GLU A 133 -9.73 18.07 -2.46
CA GLU A 133 -10.12 19.17 -3.34
C GLU A 133 -10.98 18.68 -4.52
N ALA A 134 -10.76 17.46 -4.98
CA ALA A 134 -11.51 16.85 -6.08
C ALA A 134 -11.66 15.34 -5.88
N PHE A 135 -12.80 14.82 -6.30
CA PHE A 135 -13.10 13.39 -6.37
C PHE A 135 -14.01 13.15 -7.57
N ASP A 136 -13.66 12.17 -8.39
CA ASP A 136 -14.41 11.73 -9.56
C ASP A 136 -14.30 10.20 -9.69
N SER A 137 -15.34 9.55 -10.18
CA SER A 137 -15.33 8.09 -10.39
C SER A 137 -15.81 7.69 -11.77
N ASP A 138 -15.08 6.76 -12.39
CA ASP A 138 -15.42 6.16 -13.68
C ASP A 138 -15.43 4.64 -13.56
N SER A 139 -16.29 3.99 -14.35
CA SER A 139 -16.47 2.54 -14.30
C SER A 139 -16.56 1.96 -15.70
N ARG A 140 -15.75 0.95 -15.98
CA ARG A 140 -15.82 0.17 -17.22
C ARG A 140 -16.06 -1.30 -16.91
N ILE A 141 -17.01 -1.91 -17.62
CA ILE A 141 -17.24 -3.36 -17.58
C ILE A 141 -16.73 -3.98 -18.88
N THR A 142 -15.98 -5.07 -18.74
CA THR A 142 -15.56 -5.94 -19.85
C THR A 142 -15.90 -7.39 -19.51
N GLY A 143 -16.07 -8.24 -20.52
CA GLY A 143 -16.35 -9.66 -20.31
C GLY A 143 -15.53 -10.55 -21.24
N ASP A 144 -15.29 -11.77 -20.80
CA ASP A 144 -14.67 -12.84 -21.59
C ASP A 144 -15.30 -14.21 -21.26
N SER A 145 -14.81 -15.27 -21.89
CA SER A 145 -15.27 -16.63 -21.62
C SER A 145 -14.16 -17.66 -21.78
N LYS A 146 -14.32 -18.79 -21.06
CA LYS A 146 -13.37 -19.92 -21.09
C LYS A 146 -14.12 -21.25 -21.02
N GLN A 147 -13.64 -22.23 -21.78
CA GLN A 147 -14.06 -23.63 -21.63
C GLN A 147 -13.44 -24.21 -20.35
N VAL A 148 -14.26 -24.73 -19.45
CA VAL A 148 -13.84 -25.36 -18.19
C VAL A 148 -14.41 -26.77 -18.08
N GLN A 149 -13.63 -27.67 -17.48
CA GLN A 149 -14.08 -29.03 -17.18
C GLN A 149 -14.79 -29.04 -15.83
N ILE A 150 -16.02 -29.53 -15.81
CA ILE A 150 -16.82 -29.76 -14.61
C ILE A 150 -17.20 -31.24 -14.52
N LYS A 151 -17.77 -31.66 -13.39
CA LYS A 151 -18.46 -32.95 -13.28
C LYS A 151 -19.96 -32.72 -13.45
N ASP A 152 -20.61 -33.51 -14.28
CA ASP A 152 -22.07 -33.52 -14.38
C ASP A 152 -22.73 -34.17 -13.15
N LYS A 153 -24.06 -34.33 -13.17
CA LYS A 153 -24.83 -34.88 -12.04
C LYS A 153 -24.50 -36.35 -11.79
N GLU A 154 -24.01 -37.04 -12.81
CA GLU A 154 -23.60 -38.44 -12.83
C GLU A 154 -22.09 -38.60 -12.50
N GLY A 155 -21.36 -37.48 -12.30
CA GLY A 155 -19.95 -37.46 -11.93
C GLY A 155 -18.97 -37.59 -13.10
N LEU A 156 -19.47 -37.57 -14.35
CA LEU A 156 -18.69 -37.66 -15.57
C LEU A 156 -18.11 -36.30 -15.96
N PRO A 157 -16.93 -36.26 -16.61
CA PRO A 157 -16.34 -35.00 -17.07
C PRO A 157 -17.20 -34.38 -18.19
N ALA A 158 -17.61 -33.14 -17.99
CA ALA A 158 -18.33 -32.34 -18.97
C ALA A 158 -17.61 -31.02 -19.19
N THR A 159 -17.54 -30.58 -20.45
CA THR A 159 -16.97 -29.26 -20.79
C THR A 159 -18.10 -28.24 -20.90
N VAL A 160 -18.00 -27.16 -20.15
CA VAL A 160 -18.95 -26.04 -20.19
C VAL A 160 -18.23 -24.73 -20.48
N THR A 161 -18.94 -23.80 -21.11
CA THR A 161 -18.46 -22.43 -21.26
C THR A 161 -18.79 -21.65 -19.99
N GLU A 162 -17.76 -21.16 -19.30
CA GLU A 162 -17.91 -20.23 -18.18
C GLU A 162 -17.64 -18.81 -18.70
N PHE A 163 -18.53 -17.88 -18.36
CA PHE A 163 -18.40 -16.47 -18.72
C PHE A 163 -17.90 -15.67 -17.53
N TYR A 164 -17.00 -14.73 -17.76
CA TYR A 164 -16.45 -13.84 -16.75
C TYR A 164 -16.84 -12.39 -17.05
N SER A 165 -17.00 -11.60 -16.00
CA SER A 165 -17.20 -10.16 -16.09
C SER A 165 -16.23 -9.46 -15.14
N HIS A 166 -15.64 -8.38 -15.63
CA HIS A 166 -14.63 -7.59 -14.96
C HIS A 166 -15.11 -6.14 -14.91
N ALA A 167 -15.48 -5.65 -13.73
CA ALA A 167 -15.77 -4.24 -13.51
C ALA A 167 -14.51 -3.54 -13.00
N GLN A 168 -13.90 -2.71 -13.84
CA GLN A 168 -12.82 -1.82 -13.45
C GLN A 168 -13.41 -0.50 -12.98
N MET A 169 -13.23 -0.18 -11.70
CA MET A 169 -13.58 1.10 -11.10
C MET A 169 -12.32 1.95 -10.98
N GLU A 170 -12.33 3.14 -11.57
CA GLU A 170 -11.30 4.16 -11.40
C GLU A 170 -11.85 5.27 -10.51
N VAL A 171 -11.04 5.72 -9.56
CA VAL A 171 -11.31 6.91 -8.76
C VAL A 171 -10.16 7.89 -8.93
N LYS A 172 -10.47 9.10 -9.36
CA LYS A 172 -9.53 10.20 -9.45
C LYS A 172 -9.69 11.08 -8.23
N THR A 173 -8.57 11.41 -7.60
CA THR A 173 -8.57 12.29 -6.44
C THR A 173 -7.57 13.40 -6.62
N GLY A 174 -7.79 14.49 -5.90
CA GLY A 174 -6.65 15.30 -5.56
C GLY A 174 -6.78 16.10 -4.30
N TRP A 175 -5.60 16.42 -3.80
CA TRP A 175 -5.37 16.77 -2.43
C TRP A 175 -4.48 17.98 -2.32
N ARG A 176 -4.68 18.73 -1.23
CA ARG A 176 -3.76 19.77 -0.78
C ARG A 176 -3.54 19.66 0.72
N VAL A 177 -2.32 19.92 1.15
CA VAL A 177 -1.98 20.12 2.56
C VAL A 177 -1.56 21.57 2.75
N TYR A 178 -2.30 22.31 3.56
CA TYR A 178 -2.04 23.73 3.80
C TYR A 178 -1.40 23.93 5.16
N TYR A 179 -0.36 24.76 5.22
CA TYR A 179 0.32 25.14 6.46
C TYR A 179 0.25 26.65 6.69
N PRO A 180 -0.68 27.14 7.54
CA PRO A 180 -0.94 28.57 7.72
C PRO A 180 0.23 29.35 8.35
N LYS A 181 1.04 28.73 9.22
CA LYS A 181 2.17 29.42 9.89
C LYS A 181 3.16 30.00 8.88
N GLU A 182 3.43 29.26 7.80
CA GLU A 182 4.32 29.67 6.70
C GLU A 182 3.57 30.14 5.46
N LYS A 183 2.23 30.13 5.49
CA LYS A 183 1.35 30.46 4.35
C LYS A 183 1.79 29.77 3.06
N ARG A 184 1.97 28.44 3.14
CA ARG A 184 2.33 27.61 1.98
C ARG A 184 1.52 26.32 1.89
N ILE A 185 1.37 25.82 0.67
CA ILE A 185 0.85 24.49 0.38
C ILE A 185 2.04 23.53 0.42
N VAL A 186 2.04 22.59 1.35
CA VAL A 186 3.18 21.68 1.60
C VAL A 186 3.13 20.42 0.74
N ASP A 187 1.94 20.05 0.26
CA ASP A 187 1.75 19.04 -0.79
C ASP A 187 0.54 19.44 -1.64
N GLU A 188 0.67 19.27 -2.95
CA GLU A 188 -0.43 19.33 -3.92
C GLU A 188 -0.30 18.11 -4.83
N PHE A 189 -1.28 17.21 -4.82
CA PHE A 189 -1.13 15.93 -5.51
C PHE A 189 -2.45 15.47 -6.13
N ARG A 190 -2.36 14.95 -7.35
CA ARG A 190 -3.49 14.36 -8.09
C ARG A 190 -3.08 13.01 -8.61
N PHE A 191 -3.98 12.05 -8.50
CA PHE A 191 -3.76 10.72 -9.04
C PHE A 191 -5.08 9.98 -9.22
N SER A 192 -5.03 8.96 -10.07
CA SER A 192 -6.06 7.95 -10.21
C SER A 192 -5.64 6.68 -9.48
N ASP A 193 -6.59 6.03 -8.82
CA ASP A 193 -6.46 4.68 -8.27
C ASP A 193 -7.56 3.80 -8.87
N PHE A 194 -7.34 2.49 -8.94
CA PHE A 194 -8.31 1.58 -9.52
C PHE A 194 -8.41 0.25 -8.78
N LEU A 195 -9.61 -0.34 -8.86
CA LEU A 195 -9.88 -1.71 -8.45
C LEU A 195 -10.64 -2.44 -9.54
N THR A 196 -10.32 -3.72 -9.72
CA THR A 196 -11.09 -4.63 -10.58
C THR A 196 -11.91 -5.56 -9.72
N PHE A 197 -13.19 -5.68 -10.05
CA PHE A 197 -14.13 -6.59 -9.41
C PHE A 197 -14.55 -7.65 -10.42
N ASP A 198 -14.30 -8.91 -10.09
CA ASP A 198 -14.52 -10.04 -10.98
C ASP A 198 -15.72 -10.87 -10.53
N SER A 199 -16.48 -11.34 -11.50
CA SER A 199 -17.57 -12.29 -11.30
C SER A 199 -17.60 -13.30 -12.45
N LYS A 200 -18.39 -14.36 -12.27
CA LYS A 200 -18.57 -15.40 -13.29
C LYS A 200 -20.00 -15.91 -13.31
N GLY A 201 -20.40 -16.46 -14.45
CA GLY A 201 -21.75 -16.96 -14.66
C GLY A 201 -21.84 -17.98 -15.80
N THR A 202 -23.00 -18.62 -15.89
CA THR A 202 -23.34 -19.57 -16.97
C THR A 202 -23.71 -18.88 -18.28
N THR A 203 -24.03 -17.58 -18.23
CA THR A 203 -24.23 -16.70 -19.38
C THR A 203 -23.53 -15.34 -19.11
N PRO A 204 -23.25 -14.52 -20.14
CA PRO A 204 -22.70 -13.17 -19.95
C PRO A 204 -23.54 -12.30 -18.99
N GLU A 205 -24.86 -12.39 -19.07
CA GLU A 205 -25.80 -11.62 -18.25
C GLU A 205 -25.73 -12.05 -16.79
N ASN A 206 -25.67 -13.36 -16.53
CA ASN A 206 -25.51 -13.91 -15.19
C ASN A 206 -24.16 -13.50 -14.58
N ALA A 207 -23.09 -13.50 -15.38
CA ALA A 207 -21.78 -13.03 -14.93
C ALA A 207 -21.85 -11.54 -14.55
N THR A 208 -22.41 -10.70 -15.42
CA THR A 208 -22.55 -9.26 -15.17
C THR A 208 -23.42 -8.97 -13.95
N ALA A 209 -24.56 -9.66 -13.81
CA ALA A 209 -25.49 -9.50 -12.68
C ALA A 209 -24.89 -9.93 -11.34
N ALA A 210 -23.87 -10.81 -11.36
CA ALA A 210 -23.15 -11.24 -10.18
C ALA A 210 -22.03 -10.26 -9.73
N LEU A 211 -21.78 -9.19 -10.49
CA LEU A 211 -20.85 -8.14 -10.06
C LEU A 211 -21.40 -7.40 -8.83
N PRO A 212 -20.52 -6.87 -7.96
CA PRO A 212 -20.94 -5.90 -6.94
C PRO A 212 -21.59 -4.69 -7.61
N ASN A 213 -22.56 -4.07 -6.93
CA ASN A 213 -23.17 -2.85 -7.45
C ASN A 213 -22.13 -1.72 -7.57
N LYS A 214 -22.33 -0.82 -8.55
CA LYS A 214 -21.40 0.28 -8.85
C LYS A 214 -21.05 1.12 -7.62
N ARG A 215 -22.04 1.42 -6.76
CA ARG A 215 -21.86 2.22 -5.54
C ARG A 215 -20.91 1.57 -4.55
N GLU A 216 -20.96 0.25 -4.37
CA GLU A 216 -20.01 -0.50 -3.53
C GLU A 216 -18.59 -0.46 -4.11
N CYS A 217 -18.46 -0.63 -5.43
CA CYS A 217 -17.18 -0.52 -6.13
C CYS A 217 -16.54 0.86 -5.92
N ILE A 218 -17.33 1.95 -6.06
CA ILE A 218 -16.88 3.33 -5.81
C ILE A 218 -16.38 3.49 -4.37
N LYS A 219 -17.13 2.99 -3.38
CA LYS A 219 -16.72 3.10 -1.95
C LYS A 219 -15.39 2.41 -1.68
N LYS A 220 -15.23 1.16 -2.15
CA LYS A 220 -14.00 0.38 -1.95
C LYS A 220 -12.80 1.03 -2.64
N THR A 221 -12.99 1.49 -3.87
CA THR A 221 -11.93 2.15 -4.66
C THR A 221 -11.58 3.52 -4.06
N GLY A 222 -12.58 4.29 -3.62
CA GLY A 222 -12.39 5.55 -2.92
C GLY A 222 -11.60 5.39 -1.63
N HIS A 223 -11.96 4.40 -0.79
CA HIS A 223 -11.22 4.08 0.43
C HIS A 223 -9.77 3.69 0.16
N GLN A 224 -9.51 2.91 -0.91
CA GLN A 224 -8.15 2.60 -1.35
C GLN A 224 -7.38 3.87 -1.74
N ALA A 225 -7.96 4.74 -2.58
CA ALA A 225 -7.31 6.00 -2.97
C ALA A 225 -6.96 6.85 -1.73
N GLY A 226 -7.88 6.94 -0.76
CA GLY A 226 -7.63 7.63 0.51
C GLY A 226 -6.46 7.04 1.30
N THR A 227 -6.42 5.71 1.38
CA THR A 227 -5.33 4.95 2.01
C THR A 227 -3.99 5.23 1.31
N THR A 228 -3.96 5.18 -0.02
CA THR A 228 -2.79 5.48 -0.86
C THR A 228 -2.24 6.87 -0.55
N TYR A 229 -3.10 7.89 -0.50
CA TYR A 229 -2.66 9.25 -0.16
C TYR A 229 -2.22 9.37 1.31
N GLY A 230 -2.87 8.66 2.24
CA GLY A 230 -2.42 8.58 3.63
C GLY A 230 -0.97 8.10 3.78
N PHE A 231 -0.57 7.06 3.03
CA PHE A 231 0.82 6.57 3.02
C PHE A 231 1.82 7.58 2.43
N ARG A 232 1.39 8.42 1.48
CA ARG A 232 2.24 9.45 0.88
C ARG A 232 2.69 10.49 1.91
N ILE A 233 1.81 10.89 2.81
CA ILE A 233 2.03 12.02 3.73
C ILE A 233 2.33 11.61 5.18
N SER A 234 2.24 10.31 5.52
CA SER A 234 2.47 9.84 6.88
C SER A 234 3.42 8.65 6.97
N PRO A 235 4.41 8.66 7.89
CA PRO A 235 5.21 7.49 8.20
C PRO A 235 4.34 6.38 8.78
N GLN A 236 4.60 5.13 8.44
CA GLN A 236 3.75 3.99 8.82
C GLN A 236 4.56 2.78 9.28
N TRP A 237 4.12 2.13 10.35
CA TRP A 237 4.63 0.82 10.71
C TRP A 237 4.12 -0.22 9.72
N ILE A 238 5.04 -0.87 9.02
CA ILE A 238 4.75 -1.95 8.09
C ILE A 238 5.36 -3.25 8.57
N THR A 239 4.68 -4.34 8.26
CA THR A 239 5.20 -5.69 8.47
C THR A 239 5.83 -6.20 7.19
N VAL A 240 7.12 -6.53 7.22
CA VAL A 240 7.81 -7.14 6.09
C VAL A 240 8.21 -8.58 6.42
N SER A 241 8.16 -9.44 5.42
CA SER A 241 8.68 -10.81 5.54
C SER A 241 10.15 -10.87 5.12
N ARG A 242 10.96 -11.59 5.87
CA ARG A 242 12.34 -11.94 5.53
C ARG A 242 12.51 -13.43 5.58
N TYR A 243 13.04 -14.00 4.52
CA TYR A 243 13.41 -15.41 4.51
C TYR A 243 14.78 -15.61 5.15
N PHE A 244 15.01 -16.78 5.71
CA PHE A 244 16.33 -17.24 6.16
C PHE A 244 16.46 -18.75 5.95
N TYR A 245 17.69 -19.24 5.82
CA TYR A 245 17.99 -20.64 5.50
C TYR A 245 18.01 -21.51 6.75
N THR A 246 17.38 -22.69 6.69
CA THR A 246 17.30 -23.61 7.85
C THR A 246 17.98 -24.95 7.60
N ARG A 247 18.54 -25.16 6.40
CA ARG A 247 19.17 -26.43 5.99
C ARG A 247 20.57 -26.18 5.40
N GLY A 248 21.36 -27.25 5.30
CA GLY A 248 22.74 -27.22 4.77
C GLY A 248 23.70 -28.01 5.64
N SER A 249 23.53 -27.95 6.96
CA SER A 249 24.23 -28.76 7.96
C SER A 249 23.33 -28.98 9.18
N ASP A 250 23.70 -29.89 10.07
CA ASP A 250 22.95 -30.09 11.32
C ASP A 250 22.98 -28.85 12.22
N ASN A 251 24.11 -28.12 12.23
CA ASN A 251 24.22 -26.82 12.88
C ASN A 251 23.23 -25.79 12.30
N MET A 252 23.09 -25.73 10.97
CA MET A 252 22.10 -24.84 10.33
C MET A 252 20.66 -25.22 10.70
N LYS A 253 20.35 -26.52 10.83
CA LYS A 253 19.02 -26.99 11.30
C LYS A 253 18.77 -26.59 12.75
N VAL A 254 19.76 -26.79 13.64
CA VAL A 254 19.66 -26.42 15.05
C VAL A 254 19.48 -24.91 15.20
N ALA A 255 20.27 -24.10 14.50
CA ALA A 255 20.15 -22.65 14.50
C ALA A 255 18.79 -22.19 13.95
N GLY A 256 18.34 -22.79 12.84
CA GLY A 256 17.01 -22.53 12.28
C GLY A 256 15.88 -22.86 13.24
N LYS A 257 15.99 -23.97 14.00
CA LYS A 257 15.03 -24.35 15.05
C LYS A 257 15.02 -23.32 16.19
N LYS A 258 16.19 -22.90 16.67
CA LYS A 258 16.33 -21.86 17.69
C LYS A 258 15.63 -20.57 17.29
N ALA A 259 15.92 -20.06 16.09
CA ALA A 259 15.31 -18.84 15.57
C ALA A 259 13.79 -18.95 15.35
N ARG A 260 13.32 -20.02 14.70
CA ARG A 260 11.91 -20.14 14.28
C ARG A 260 10.97 -20.63 15.40
N GLN A 261 11.40 -21.64 16.16
CA GLN A 261 10.51 -22.37 17.07
C GLN A 261 10.65 -21.92 18.52
N ILE A 262 11.86 -21.54 18.93
CA ILE A 262 12.18 -21.17 20.31
C ILE A 262 12.32 -19.64 20.46
N ASN A 263 12.37 -18.90 19.34
CA ASN A 263 12.64 -17.46 19.28
C ASN A 263 14.00 -17.05 19.92
N ASP A 264 14.95 -18.00 19.99
CA ASP A 264 16.31 -17.80 20.47
C ASP A 264 17.22 -17.34 19.32
N TRP A 265 17.06 -16.09 18.90
CA TRP A 265 17.83 -15.50 17.81
C TRP A 265 19.30 -15.30 18.16
N LYS A 266 19.61 -14.94 19.41
CA LYS A 266 20.99 -14.79 19.87
C LYS A 266 21.74 -16.12 19.83
N GLY A 267 21.14 -17.19 20.33
CA GLY A 267 21.72 -18.53 20.24
C GLY A 267 21.83 -19.04 18.80
N ALA A 268 20.90 -18.68 17.91
CA ALA A 268 21.03 -18.96 16.48
C ALA A 268 22.19 -18.19 15.83
N MET A 269 22.38 -16.91 16.17
CA MET A 269 23.49 -16.09 15.70
C MET A 269 24.85 -16.66 16.10
N GLU A 270 25.01 -17.18 17.31
CA GLU A 270 26.28 -17.81 17.72
C GLU A 270 26.64 -19.02 16.84
N ILE A 271 25.65 -19.82 16.44
CA ILE A 271 25.86 -20.95 15.53
C ILE A 271 26.15 -20.45 14.11
N TRP A 272 25.32 -19.54 13.58
CA TRP A 272 25.51 -19.00 12.24
C TRP A 272 26.84 -18.26 12.10
N LYS A 273 27.32 -17.56 13.14
CA LYS A 273 28.63 -16.92 13.14
C LYS A 273 29.76 -17.94 12.95
N LYS A 274 29.70 -19.10 13.59
CA LYS A 274 30.67 -20.19 13.37
C LYS A 274 30.55 -20.76 11.96
N GLU A 275 29.32 -21.08 11.53
CA GLU A 275 29.06 -21.61 10.18
C GLU A 275 29.40 -20.62 9.06
N SER A 276 29.44 -19.32 9.34
CA SER A 276 29.81 -18.28 8.37
C SER A 276 31.22 -18.42 7.80
N LEU A 277 32.08 -19.19 8.48
CA LEU A 277 33.45 -19.49 8.10
C LEU A 277 33.64 -20.94 7.61
N ASN A 278 32.55 -21.69 7.41
CA ASN A 278 32.60 -23.09 6.97
C ASN A 278 33.36 -23.22 5.63
N SER A 279 34.11 -24.31 5.46
CA SER A 279 34.82 -24.62 4.21
C SER A 279 33.87 -24.88 3.05
N ASP A 280 32.66 -25.40 3.33
CA ASP A 280 31.59 -25.47 2.34
C ASP A 280 31.04 -24.05 2.09
N LYS A 281 31.28 -23.58 0.86
CA LYS A 281 30.87 -22.24 0.42
C LYS A 281 29.37 -22.00 0.52
N LYS A 282 28.54 -23.02 0.29
CA LYS A 282 27.08 -22.90 0.35
C LYS A 282 26.59 -22.75 1.80
N ILE A 283 27.17 -23.51 2.73
CA ILE A 283 26.86 -23.38 4.16
C ILE A 283 27.31 -22.01 4.67
N ALA A 284 28.55 -21.61 4.38
CA ALA A 284 29.06 -20.29 4.76
C ALA A 284 28.20 -19.16 4.19
N TRP A 285 27.82 -19.26 2.91
CA TRP A 285 26.92 -18.32 2.25
C TRP A 285 25.57 -18.17 2.97
N HIS A 286 24.87 -19.29 3.25
CA HIS A 286 23.61 -19.29 3.99
C HIS A 286 23.75 -18.70 5.40
N ALA A 287 24.81 -19.06 6.11
CA ALA A 287 25.05 -18.61 7.47
C ALA A 287 25.31 -17.08 7.52
N ASN A 288 26.12 -16.54 6.60
CA ASN A 288 26.30 -15.10 6.46
C ASN A 288 24.97 -14.39 6.11
N TYR A 289 24.14 -14.98 5.24
CA TYR A 289 22.83 -14.44 4.91
C TYR A 289 21.91 -14.37 6.14
N ASN A 290 21.86 -15.45 6.92
CA ASN A 290 21.05 -15.50 8.14
C ASN A 290 21.54 -14.51 9.21
N MET A 291 22.85 -14.32 9.32
CA MET A 291 23.42 -13.29 10.20
C MET A 291 22.92 -11.89 9.80
N ALA A 292 22.81 -11.60 8.50
CA ALA A 292 22.26 -10.33 8.04
C ALA A 292 20.78 -10.17 8.46
N VAL A 293 19.95 -11.21 8.30
CA VAL A 293 18.54 -11.20 8.75
C VAL A 293 18.43 -11.00 10.26
N ALA A 294 19.28 -11.66 11.03
CA ALA A 294 19.29 -11.51 12.47
C ALA A 294 19.72 -10.10 12.90
N CYS A 295 20.72 -9.50 12.25
CA CYS A 295 21.13 -8.13 12.53
C CYS A 295 20.05 -7.10 12.14
N GLU A 296 19.35 -7.30 11.02
CA GLU A 296 18.21 -6.45 10.63
C GLU A 296 17.10 -6.52 11.71
N ARG A 297 16.81 -7.73 12.21
CA ARG A 297 15.83 -7.95 13.29
C ARG A 297 16.18 -7.20 14.57
N GLU A 298 17.46 -7.16 14.94
CA GLU A 298 17.94 -6.42 16.13
C GLU A 298 18.06 -4.90 15.89
N GLY A 299 17.70 -4.40 14.70
CA GLY A 299 17.74 -2.98 14.34
C GLY A 299 19.11 -2.47 13.91
N ASN A 300 20.13 -3.33 13.82
CA ASN A 300 21.47 -2.95 13.38
C ASN A 300 21.62 -3.13 11.86
N LEU A 301 21.09 -2.17 11.11
CA LEU A 301 21.06 -2.21 9.64
C LEU A 301 22.44 -2.15 8.99
N ASP A 302 23.39 -1.42 9.59
CA ASP A 302 24.76 -1.33 9.06
C ASP A 302 25.48 -2.68 9.18
N LEU A 303 25.39 -3.32 10.35
CA LEU A 303 25.94 -4.66 10.55
C LEU A 303 25.22 -5.71 9.69
N ALA A 304 23.90 -5.57 9.51
CA ALA A 304 23.14 -6.42 8.60
C ALA A 304 23.68 -6.32 7.17
N LEU A 305 23.94 -5.10 6.70
CA LEU A 305 24.50 -4.86 5.37
C LEU A 305 25.90 -5.46 5.22
N GLU A 306 26.76 -5.37 6.24
CA GLU A 306 28.07 -6.02 6.24
C GLU A 306 27.96 -7.55 6.09
N TRP A 307 27.09 -8.19 6.86
CA TRP A 307 26.87 -9.64 6.75
C TRP A 307 26.27 -10.04 5.41
N ALA A 308 25.36 -9.23 4.86
CA ALA A 308 24.78 -9.47 3.54
C ALA A 308 25.84 -9.38 2.42
N LYS A 309 26.78 -8.43 2.50
CA LYS A 309 27.92 -8.33 1.59
C LYS A 309 28.84 -9.55 1.71
N LYS A 310 29.18 -9.98 2.94
CA LYS A 310 29.97 -11.21 3.16
C LYS A 310 29.29 -12.44 2.57
N SER A 311 27.95 -12.51 2.63
CA SER A 311 27.18 -13.56 1.96
C SER A 311 27.35 -13.45 0.44
N TYR A 312 27.14 -12.27 -0.13
CA TYR A 312 27.30 -12.03 -1.57
C TYR A 312 28.67 -12.48 -2.12
N ASP A 313 29.75 -12.20 -1.39
CA ASP A 313 31.11 -12.56 -1.79
C ASP A 313 31.38 -14.08 -1.76
N ARG A 314 30.63 -14.83 -0.94
CA ARG A 314 30.88 -16.26 -0.68
C ARG A 314 30.08 -17.24 -1.56
N GLY A 315 29.01 -16.81 -2.24
CA GLY A 315 28.09 -17.77 -2.85
C GLY A 315 27.13 -17.23 -3.91
N GLN A 316 25.89 -17.74 -3.89
CA GLN A 316 24.89 -17.49 -4.93
C GLN A 316 24.49 -16.01 -4.95
N LYS A 317 25.03 -15.31 -5.94
CA LYS A 317 25.02 -13.85 -6.03
C LYS A 317 23.62 -13.24 -6.05
N SER A 318 22.61 -13.91 -6.59
CA SER A 318 21.29 -13.30 -6.82
C SER A 318 20.52 -12.96 -5.54
N ALA A 319 20.30 -13.93 -4.65
CA ALA A 319 19.52 -13.68 -3.42
C ALA A 319 20.27 -12.76 -2.43
N ALA A 320 21.57 -12.96 -2.27
CA ALA A 320 22.38 -12.07 -1.43
C ALA A 320 22.49 -10.65 -2.01
N ALA A 321 22.61 -10.48 -3.34
CA ALA A 321 22.60 -9.16 -3.97
C ALA A 321 21.27 -8.44 -3.80
N GLN A 322 20.15 -9.16 -3.99
CA GLN A 322 18.82 -8.61 -3.74
C GLN A 322 18.72 -8.11 -2.30
N TYR A 323 19.18 -8.90 -1.33
CA TYR A 323 19.08 -8.52 0.07
C TYR A 323 20.03 -7.36 0.45
N VAL A 324 21.25 -7.30 -0.13
CA VAL A 324 22.12 -6.13 -0.02
C VAL A 324 21.42 -4.86 -0.51
N ASN A 325 20.73 -4.92 -1.65
CA ASN A 325 19.99 -3.78 -2.18
C ASN A 325 18.80 -3.40 -1.27
N THR A 326 18.06 -4.39 -0.77
CA THR A 326 16.99 -4.19 0.21
C THR A 326 17.51 -3.46 1.46
N LEU A 327 18.65 -3.87 2.02
CA LEU A 327 19.22 -3.25 3.21
C LEU A 327 19.74 -1.83 2.94
N LYS A 328 20.37 -1.58 1.78
CA LYS A 328 20.76 -0.22 1.39
C LYS A 328 19.55 0.71 1.29
N PHE A 329 18.50 0.27 0.63
CA PHE A 329 17.23 1.01 0.55
C PHE A 329 16.65 1.24 1.94
N ARG A 330 16.66 0.21 2.79
CA ARG A 330 16.17 0.29 4.16
C ARG A 330 16.95 1.29 5.02
N ILE A 331 18.27 1.37 4.87
CA ILE A 331 19.10 2.37 5.57
C ILE A 331 18.71 3.79 5.14
N SER A 332 18.48 4.02 3.83
CA SER A 332 17.99 5.33 3.37
C SER A 332 16.58 5.65 3.87
N GLU A 333 15.68 4.66 3.90
CA GLU A 333 14.34 4.84 4.45
C GLU A 333 14.37 5.15 5.95
N GLN A 334 15.23 4.48 6.72
CA GLN A 334 15.35 4.72 8.15
C GLN A 334 15.80 6.16 8.43
N LYS A 335 16.81 6.65 7.71
CA LYS A 335 17.28 8.04 7.84
C LYS A 335 16.16 9.05 7.56
N LYS A 336 15.41 8.86 6.48
CA LYS A 336 14.27 9.71 6.14
C LYS A 336 13.16 9.63 7.20
N ALA A 337 12.89 8.43 7.72
CA ALA A 337 11.91 8.25 8.78
C ALA A 337 12.35 8.97 10.06
N ASP A 338 13.61 8.82 10.48
CA ASP A 338 14.17 9.49 11.65
C ASP A 338 14.07 11.02 11.53
N GLU A 339 14.30 11.58 10.33
CA GLU A 339 14.10 13.01 10.06
C GLU A 339 12.63 13.44 10.18
N GLN A 340 11.70 12.64 9.66
CA GLN A 340 10.25 12.89 9.73
C GLN A 340 9.68 12.73 11.14
N MET A 341 10.30 11.88 11.95
CA MET A 341 9.88 11.62 13.34
C MET A 341 10.34 12.70 14.33
N LYS A 342 11.19 13.65 13.92
CA LYS A 342 11.58 14.78 14.78
C LYS A 342 10.38 15.66 15.11
N THR A 343 10.23 15.98 16.38
CA THR A 343 9.34 17.02 16.92
C THR A 343 10.19 18.18 17.42
N LYS A 344 9.66 19.41 17.39
CA LYS A 344 10.35 20.60 17.90
C LYS A 344 10.21 20.74 19.41
#